data_AF-A0A6A6IYQ8-F1
#
_entry.id   AF-A0A6A6IYQ8-F1
#
_cell.length_a   1.000
_cell.length_b   1.000
_cell.length_c   1.000
_cell.angle_alpha   90.00
_cell.angle_beta   90.00
_cell.angle_gamma   90.00
#
_symmetry.space_group_name_H-M   'P 1'
#
loop_
_entity.id
_entity.type
_entity.pdbx_description
1 polymer ?
#
loop_
_entity_poly.entity_id
_entity_poly.type
_entity_poly.pdbx_seq_one_letter_code
_entity_poly.pdbx_strand_id
1 'polypeptide(L)'
;MHDRADFLAGQYFDIRLEVHAPQNGSEAIGLPLDEAFTFTIAKGDGEAKPVTEFFGIEEAELEKWNFTWYEDLFARDAKKPSVVDVAAKAYRRLALYEPGEYTATLHYNNGSATTANWFVRDLAEERKAKNIILFIGDGMTTNMITAARLIAHKTINGKYQSLMQMDKFPVLGHQMTHSIDSFITDSANSASALYTGHKSSVNCLGVYADSSKDPFDDPKVETIAEIFHRLTGGHVGIVSTAYIADATPAALTAHTRARSEYGAVVDSFLNGITNYTWTKWDGPDVLFGGGAEQFYSPELGGETYQEKDYYAEFAKKDYNVLWNRTALLAAPSDERALGIFTVSNMAKWLDRNVYRSNLNQSLHPSGDESPALDQPGLKEMTLKAIDILQARSGDKGFFLMSEAASIDKMMHVLDYDRALGELLELDDTIKATVQKLNETGCLKETLILVTADHGHGFDVMGSVDTTYLMAQNTDRKKRDAVGTYQNSGLSQYINTGNLTYTDSNFPSNWDPRYTLFQGLMADPDRRETWSVRKDGPREPAVELEEDSEDFYANPEDGEGGILLNGTLPVENDQGVHSLTDVPVFAMGPCQEKFMGVFNSIDIFFSMAECFGLARGTPS
;
A
#
# COMPACT_ATOMS: atom_id res chain seq x y z
N MET A 1 15.30 19.37 3.65
CA MET A 1 14.14 20.26 3.84
C MET A 1 13.23 20.11 2.64
N HIS A 2 11.97 19.71 2.82
CA HIS A 2 11.05 19.43 1.71
C HIS A 2 10.43 20.72 1.19
N ASP A 3 10.84 21.15 0.00
CA ASP A 3 10.25 22.28 -0.72
C ASP A 3 8.93 21.86 -1.39
N ARG A 4 8.02 22.81 -1.57
CA ARG A 4 6.70 22.64 -2.20
C ARG A 4 5.80 21.60 -1.50
N ALA A 5 5.95 21.46 -0.19
CA ALA A 5 5.10 20.58 0.60
C ALA A 5 3.79 21.27 1.00
N ASP A 6 2.68 20.54 0.87
CA ASP A 6 1.37 20.97 1.32
C ASP A 6 1.13 20.47 2.75
N PHE A 7 0.40 21.22 3.57
CA PHE A 7 0.08 20.86 4.94
C PHE A 7 -1.41 21.03 5.22
N LEU A 8 -1.97 20.12 6.02
CA LEU A 8 -3.29 20.31 6.60
C LEU A 8 -3.15 21.14 7.88
N ALA A 9 -3.94 22.20 8.01
CA ALA A 9 -3.90 23.03 9.22
C ALA A 9 -4.19 22.18 10.48
N GLY A 10 -3.28 22.21 11.46
CA GLY A 10 -3.37 21.45 12.71
C GLY A 10 -2.93 19.97 12.64
N GLN A 11 -2.37 19.53 11.50
CA GLN A 11 -1.68 18.24 11.38
C GLN A 11 -0.33 18.28 12.08
N TYR A 12 0.00 17.20 12.81
CA TYR A 12 1.32 17.07 13.41
C TYR A 12 2.37 16.60 12.41
N PHE A 13 3.56 17.18 12.51
CA PHE A 13 4.74 16.76 11.74
C PHE A 13 6.03 17.08 12.49
N ASP A 14 7.11 16.42 12.11
CA ASP A 14 8.46 16.75 12.56
C ASP A 14 9.22 17.54 11.50
N ILE A 15 10.20 18.33 11.94
CA ILE A 15 11.22 18.93 11.07
C ILE A 15 12.58 18.33 11.44
N ARG A 16 13.25 17.69 10.48
CA ARG A 16 14.66 17.30 10.57
C ARG A 16 15.49 18.21 9.68
N LEU A 17 16.54 18.79 10.25
CA LEU A 17 17.53 19.58 9.54
C LEU A 17 18.85 18.84 9.58
N GLU A 18 19.49 18.66 8.43
CA GLU A 18 20.81 18.06 8.32
C GLU A 18 21.71 19.00 7.52
N VAL A 19 22.87 19.35 8.08
CA VAL A 19 23.95 20.00 7.36
C VAL A 19 25.02 18.95 7.10
N HIS A 20 25.23 18.67 5.81
CA HIS A 20 26.20 17.68 5.34
C HIS A 20 27.54 18.35 5.03
N ALA A 21 28.63 17.75 5.49
CA ALA A 21 30.00 18.13 5.18
C ALA A 21 30.74 16.93 4.55
N PRO A 22 30.66 16.77 3.21
CA PRO A 22 31.42 15.74 2.50
C PRO A 22 32.93 15.94 2.69
N GLN A 23 33.63 14.88 3.10
CA GLN A 23 35.06 14.88 3.37
C GLN A 23 35.90 14.57 2.12
N ASN A 24 35.29 13.92 1.13
CA ASN A 24 35.86 13.57 -0.17
C ASN A 24 34.75 13.53 -1.23
N GLY A 25 35.10 13.15 -2.46
CA GLY A 25 34.18 13.16 -3.59
C GLY A 25 34.03 14.54 -4.21
N SER A 26 33.17 14.62 -5.22
CA SER A 26 32.91 15.83 -6.01
C SER A 26 32.17 16.92 -5.24
N GLU A 27 31.47 16.57 -4.17
CA GLU A 27 30.70 17.50 -3.33
C GLU A 27 31.50 18.08 -2.15
N ALA A 28 32.75 17.65 -1.95
CA ALA A 28 33.59 18.16 -0.87
C ALA A 28 34.01 19.62 -1.12
N ILE A 29 33.50 20.54 -0.31
CA ILE A 29 33.80 21.98 -0.40
C ILE A 29 34.94 22.45 0.52
N GLY A 30 35.52 21.54 1.31
CA GLY A 30 36.65 21.81 2.20
C GLY A 30 36.32 22.67 3.43
N LEU A 31 35.03 22.85 3.74
CA LEU A 31 34.58 23.50 4.97
C LEU A 31 34.42 22.46 6.09
N PRO A 32 34.69 22.82 7.36
CA PRO A 32 34.37 21.96 8.49
C PRO A 32 32.86 21.80 8.65
N LEU A 33 32.43 20.79 9.40
CA LEU A 33 31.04 20.59 9.76
C LEU A 33 30.50 21.81 10.53
N ASP A 34 29.42 22.42 10.02
CA ASP A 34 28.76 23.54 10.68
C ASP A 34 27.79 23.04 11.74
N GLU A 35 28.13 23.26 13.01
CA GLU A 35 27.32 22.93 14.18
C GLU A 35 26.44 24.12 14.64
N ALA A 36 26.65 25.31 14.07
CA ALA A 36 26.01 26.57 14.47
C ALA A 36 24.98 27.07 13.44
N PHE A 37 24.46 26.16 12.61
CA PHE A 37 23.41 26.48 11.65
C PHE A 37 22.14 26.96 12.35
N THR A 38 21.40 27.82 11.66
CA THR A 38 20.16 28.43 12.17
C THR A 38 19.01 28.17 11.23
N PHE A 39 17.80 28.11 11.77
CA PHE A 39 16.59 27.82 11.00
C PHE A 39 15.49 28.82 11.35
N THR A 40 14.92 29.42 10.30
CA THR A 40 13.87 30.43 10.41
C THR A 40 12.66 30.07 9.58
N ILE A 41 11.50 30.55 10.02
CA ILE A 41 10.22 30.40 9.32
C ILE A 41 9.55 31.77 9.21
N ALA A 42 9.05 32.08 8.02
CA ALA A 42 8.21 33.24 7.73
C ALA A 42 6.85 32.77 7.20
N LYS A 43 5.78 33.53 7.50
CA LYS A 43 4.45 33.34 6.90
C LYS A 43 4.19 34.45 5.90
N GLY A 44 3.95 34.12 4.64
CA GLY A 44 3.81 35.09 3.54
C GLY A 44 4.98 36.09 3.53
N ASP A 45 4.66 37.38 3.41
CA ASP A 45 5.63 38.48 3.48
C ASP A 45 5.99 38.92 4.93
N GLY A 46 5.65 38.11 5.92
CA GLY A 46 5.95 38.38 7.33
C GLY A 46 7.44 38.30 7.66
N GLU A 47 7.81 38.79 8.85
CA GLU A 47 9.19 38.70 9.35
C GLU A 47 9.57 37.23 9.62
N ALA A 48 10.75 36.81 9.14
CA ALA A 48 11.30 35.49 9.40
C ALA A 48 11.72 35.39 10.87
N LYS A 49 11.23 34.36 11.56
CA LYS A 49 11.48 34.11 12.98
C LYS A 49 12.28 32.84 13.19
N PRO A 50 13.16 32.76 14.19
CA PRO A 50 13.74 31.48 14.61
C PRO A 50 12.65 30.45 14.88
N VAL A 51 12.87 29.19 14.49
CA VAL A 51 11.90 28.10 14.66
C VAL A 51 11.38 27.96 16.10
N THR A 52 12.25 28.21 17.09
CA THR A 52 11.92 28.19 18.51
C THR A 52 10.95 29.31 18.90
N GLU A 53 11.14 30.52 18.39
CA GLU A 53 10.21 31.63 18.59
C GLU A 53 8.90 31.38 17.83
N PHE A 54 8.99 30.89 16.60
CA PHE A 54 7.84 30.67 15.73
C PHE A 54 6.84 29.66 16.33
N PHE A 55 7.34 28.53 16.86
CA PHE A 55 6.50 27.49 17.47
C PHE A 55 6.37 27.60 18.99
N GLY A 56 7.13 28.48 19.65
CA GLY A 56 7.15 28.59 21.11
C GLY A 56 7.74 27.36 21.80
N ILE A 57 8.81 26.80 21.23
CA ILE A 57 9.48 25.56 21.68
C ILE A 57 10.92 25.82 22.09
N GLU A 58 11.51 24.89 22.84
CA GLU A 58 12.93 24.91 23.14
C GLU A 58 13.78 24.54 21.92
N GLU A 59 15.05 24.96 21.94
CA GLU A 59 16.00 24.61 20.88
C GLU A 59 16.30 23.11 20.93
N ALA A 60 16.31 22.47 19.76
CA ALA A 60 16.58 21.04 19.65
C ALA A 60 18.06 20.74 19.93
N GLU A 61 18.32 19.57 20.53
CA GLU A 61 19.67 19.09 20.74
C GLU A 61 20.40 18.87 19.41
N LEU A 62 21.69 19.19 19.39
CA LEU A 62 22.54 18.95 18.23
C LEU A 62 22.99 17.50 18.21
N GLU A 63 22.67 16.80 17.13
CA GLU A 63 23.08 15.43 16.87
C GLU A 63 24.20 15.40 15.81
N LYS A 64 25.11 14.42 15.90
CA LYS A 64 26.23 14.27 14.98
C LYS A 64 26.50 12.82 14.64
N TRP A 65 26.72 12.54 13.37
CA TRP A 65 27.13 11.23 12.87
C TRP A 65 27.87 11.36 11.55
N ASN A 66 28.25 10.24 10.98
CA ASN A 66 28.71 10.16 9.59
C ASN A 66 28.04 9.00 8.86
N PHE A 67 28.00 9.12 7.55
CA PHE A 67 27.57 8.06 6.66
C PHE A 67 28.46 8.04 5.40
N THR A 68 28.26 7.01 4.59
CA THR A 68 28.94 6.87 3.31
C THR A 68 27.94 6.63 2.20
N TRP A 69 28.21 7.19 1.02
CA TRP A 69 27.44 6.91 -0.19
C TRP A 69 28.34 6.86 -1.42
N TYR A 70 27.86 6.26 -2.50
CA TYR A 70 28.58 6.27 -3.78
C TYR A 70 28.00 7.37 -4.67
N GLU A 71 28.83 8.35 -5.03
CA GLU A 71 28.39 9.53 -5.81
C GLU A 71 27.90 9.18 -7.22
N ASP A 72 28.43 8.10 -7.79
CA ASP A 72 28.01 7.56 -9.07
C ASP A 72 28.35 6.05 -9.17
N LEU A 73 27.95 5.45 -10.30
CA LEU A 73 28.22 4.04 -10.58
C LEU A 73 29.73 3.75 -10.71
N PHE A 74 30.54 4.71 -11.16
CA PHE A 74 31.99 4.52 -11.26
C PHE A 74 32.63 4.46 -9.86
N ALA A 75 32.17 5.28 -8.92
CA ALA A 75 32.59 5.27 -7.52
C ALA A 75 32.18 3.96 -6.84
N ARG A 76 30.95 3.48 -7.12
CA ARG A 76 30.46 2.17 -6.67
C ARG A 76 31.33 1.03 -7.18
N ASP A 77 31.57 0.96 -8.49
CA ASP A 77 32.37 -0.08 -9.13
C ASP A 77 33.83 -0.03 -8.66
N ALA A 78 34.37 1.18 -8.42
CA ALA A 78 35.69 1.38 -7.86
C ALA A 78 35.76 1.14 -6.34
N LYS A 79 34.63 0.88 -5.67
CA LYS A 79 34.49 0.75 -4.21
C LYS A 79 35.09 1.95 -3.46
N LYS A 80 34.87 3.16 -3.98
CA LYS A 80 35.32 4.43 -3.39
C LYS A 80 34.13 5.27 -2.92
N PRO A 81 33.62 5.03 -1.70
CA PRO A 81 32.52 5.83 -1.18
C PRO A 81 32.97 7.24 -0.79
N SER A 82 32.05 8.19 -0.90
CA SER A 82 32.13 9.50 -0.29
C SER A 82 31.74 9.40 1.18
N VAL A 83 32.54 9.97 2.07
CA VAL A 83 32.29 10.07 3.52
C VAL A 83 31.68 11.44 3.79
N VAL A 84 30.58 11.47 4.53
CA VAL A 84 29.86 12.70 4.85
C VAL A 84 29.67 12.78 6.36
N ASP A 85 30.19 13.85 6.96
CA ASP A 85 29.87 14.18 8.35
C ASP A 85 28.57 14.98 8.37
N VAL A 86 27.73 14.74 9.39
CA VAL A 86 26.41 15.33 9.51
C VAL A 86 26.25 15.98 10.88
N ALA A 87 25.70 17.19 10.88
CA ALA A 87 25.20 17.89 12.04
C ALA A 87 23.69 18.08 11.84
N ALA A 88 22.89 17.68 12.83
CA ALA A 88 21.45 17.70 12.69
C ALA A 88 20.73 18.21 13.94
N LYS A 89 19.52 18.68 13.72
CA LYS A 89 18.55 19.05 14.75
C LYS A 89 17.18 18.53 14.33
N ALA A 90 16.43 17.99 15.29
CA ALA A 90 15.07 17.54 15.08
C ALA A 90 14.08 18.26 15.99
N TYR A 91 13.12 18.95 15.38
CA TYR A 91 12.00 19.58 16.07
C TYR A 91 10.78 18.67 15.91
N ARG A 92 10.27 18.17 17.02
CA ARG A 92 9.27 17.09 17.04
C ARG A 92 7.86 17.62 17.28
N ARG A 93 6.88 17.00 16.63
CA ARG A 93 5.43 17.19 16.87
C ARG A 93 5.01 18.67 16.82
N LEU A 94 5.30 19.30 15.70
CA LEU A 94 4.92 20.68 15.36
C LEU A 94 3.57 20.71 14.63
N ALA A 95 2.95 21.88 14.54
CA ALA A 95 1.75 22.09 13.71
C ALA A 95 1.69 23.52 13.19
N LEU A 96 1.25 23.67 11.94
CA LEU A 96 0.88 24.95 11.34
C LEU A 96 -0.64 25.08 11.37
N TYR A 97 -1.18 26.19 11.89
CA TYR A 97 -2.61 26.35 12.12
C TYR A 97 -3.29 27.37 11.20
N GLU A 98 -2.51 28.27 10.58
CA GLU A 98 -3.08 29.30 9.74
C GLU A 98 -2.84 28.97 8.26
N PRO A 99 -3.87 28.98 7.41
CA PRO A 99 -3.68 28.80 5.97
C PRO A 99 -2.76 29.85 5.36
N GLY A 100 -2.12 29.46 4.25
CA GLY A 100 -1.28 30.33 3.44
C GLY A 100 0.12 29.77 3.18
N GLU A 101 0.94 30.60 2.56
CA GLU A 101 2.31 30.28 2.21
C GLU A 101 3.26 30.50 3.38
N TYR A 102 4.22 29.59 3.54
CA TYR A 102 5.29 29.67 4.52
C TYR A 102 6.64 29.47 3.84
N THR A 103 7.65 30.17 4.33
CA THR A 103 9.02 30.07 3.85
C THR A 103 9.91 29.62 5.00
N ALA A 104 10.50 28.44 4.87
CA ALA A 104 11.41 27.83 5.82
C ALA A 104 12.84 27.96 5.29
N THR A 105 13.74 28.60 6.03
CA THR A 105 15.11 28.88 5.57
C THR A 105 16.15 28.38 6.58
N LEU A 106 17.00 27.44 6.13
CA LEU A 106 18.17 26.95 6.83
C LEU A 106 19.40 27.75 6.39
N HIS A 107 20.06 28.42 7.33
CA HIS A 107 21.32 29.13 7.12
C HIS A 107 22.47 28.32 7.70
N TYR A 108 23.51 28.09 6.89
CA TYR A 108 24.65 27.25 7.24
C TYR A 108 25.92 27.73 6.51
N ASN A 109 27.09 27.20 6.91
CA ASN A 109 28.39 27.47 6.30
C ASN A 109 28.70 28.97 6.13
N ASN A 110 28.29 29.80 7.11
CA ASN A 110 28.53 31.24 7.18
C ASN A 110 28.24 32.01 5.88
N GLY A 111 27.06 31.76 5.28
CA GLY A 111 26.57 32.48 4.11
C GLY A 111 25.74 31.66 3.12
N SER A 112 25.72 30.33 3.28
CA SER A 112 24.84 29.46 2.51
C SER A 112 23.43 29.45 3.09
N ALA A 113 22.44 29.29 2.23
CA ALA A 113 21.06 29.14 2.64
C ALA A 113 20.31 28.18 1.72
N THR A 114 19.49 27.32 2.32
CA THR A 114 18.51 26.48 1.62
C THR A 114 17.13 26.88 2.08
N THR A 115 16.22 27.10 1.12
CA THR A 115 14.85 27.54 1.39
C THR A 115 13.87 26.50 0.90
N ALA A 116 12.83 26.23 1.69
CA ALA A 116 11.66 25.45 1.31
C ALA A 116 10.40 26.30 1.45
N ASN A 117 9.51 26.18 0.48
CA ASN A 117 8.21 26.82 0.44
C ASN A 117 7.16 25.78 0.83
N TRP A 118 6.32 26.12 1.81
CA TRP A 118 5.24 25.27 2.26
C TRP A 118 3.90 25.95 2.04
N PHE A 119 2.86 25.17 1.80
CA PHE A 119 1.50 25.68 1.62
C PHE A 119 0.55 25.00 2.59
N VAL A 120 0.02 25.75 3.55
CA VAL A 120 -1.04 25.25 4.44
C VAL A 120 -2.37 25.48 3.73
N ARG A 121 -3.08 24.39 3.41
CA ARG A 121 -4.36 24.45 2.68
C ARG A 121 -5.45 25.14 3.52
N ASP A 122 -6.47 25.63 2.81
CA ASP A 122 -7.61 26.33 3.42
C ASP A 122 -8.32 25.47 4.48
N LEU A 123 -8.85 26.14 5.51
CA LEU A 123 -9.64 25.48 6.54
C LEU A 123 -10.94 24.93 5.96
N ALA A 124 -11.16 23.63 6.15
CA ALA A 124 -12.45 23.00 5.99
C ALA A 124 -12.77 22.22 7.26
N GLU A 125 -13.47 22.88 8.20
CA GLU A 125 -13.79 22.33 9.52
C GLU A 125 -15.16 21.62 9.56
N GLU A 126 -16.00 21.86 8.55
CA GLU A 126 -17.31 21.22 8.45
C GLU A 126 -17.16 19.76 7.98
N ARG A 127 -17.56 18.84 8.86
CA ARG A 127 -17.60 17.41 8.56
C ARG A 127 -18.78 17.08 7.65
N LYS A 128 -18.49 16.60 6.44
CA LYS A 128 -19.46 16.22 5.40
C LYS A 128 -19.70 14.71 5.35
N ALA A 129 -18.70 13.90 5.66
CA ALA A 129 -18.80 12.45 5.80
C ALA A 129 -18.70 12.04 7.27
N LYS A 130 -19.58 11.12 7.69
CA LYS A 130 -19.43 10.43 8.98
C LYS A 130 -18.43 9.29 8.87
N ASN A 131 -18.41 8.58 7.75
CA ASN A 131 -17.50 7.45 7.57
C ASN A 131 -16.71 7.58 6.27
N ILE A 132 -15.50 7.04 6.24
CA ILE A 132 -14.73 6.82 5.02
C ILE A 132 -14.38 5.33 4.94
N ILE A 133 -14.62 4.73 3.78
CA ILE A 133 -14.08 3.43 3.42
C ILE A 133 -13.16 3.62 2.23
N LEU A 134 -11.88 3.31 2.41
CA LEU A 134 -10.86 3.35 1.38
C LEU A 134 -10.50 1.92 0.98
N PHE A 135 -10.89 1.54 -0.23
CA PHE A 135 -10.47 0.31 -0.86
C PHE A 135 -9.18 0.53 -1.64
N ILE A 136 -8.18 -0.34 -1.42
CA ILE A 136 -6.92 -0.34 -2.15
C ILE A 136 -6.78 -1.67 -2.89
N GLY A 137 -6.73 -1.63 -4.21
CA GLY A 137 -6.22 -2.74 -5.00
C GLY A 137 -4.74 -2.51 -5.23
N ASP A 138 -3.87 -3.15 -4.43
CA ASP A 138 -2.42 -2.98 -4.52
C ASP A 138 -1.95 -3.34 -5.94
N GLY A 139 -1.21 -2.46 -6.61
CA GLY A 139 -0.76 -2.66 -7.99
C GLY A 139 -1.84 -2.62 -9.10
N MET A 140 -3.10 -2.29 -8.77
CA MET A 140 -4.24 -2.35 -9.70
C MET A 140 -4.21 -1.23 -10.76
N THR A 141 -4.20 -1.62 -12.04
CA THR A 141 -4.29 -0.68 -13.18
C THR A 141 -5.64 -0.71 -13.89
N THR A 142 -5.93 0.34 -14.66
CA THR A 142 -7.12 0.41 -15.56
C THR A 142 -7.17 -0.74 -16.57
N ASN A 143 -6.02 -1.23 -17.02
CA ASN A 143 -5.92 -2.36 -17.94
C ASN A 143 -6.35 -3.66 -17.26
N MET A 144 -5.96 -3.87 -16.00
CA MET A 144 -6.39 -5.03 -15.20
C MET A 144 -7.89 -5.01 -14.95
N ILE A 145 -8.46 -3.84 -14.61
CA ILE A 145 -9.92 -3.69 -14.47
C ILE A 145 -10.63 -4.09 -15.77
N THR A 146 -10.07 -3.69 -16.91
CA THR A 146 -10.63 -4.07 -18.22
C THR A 146 -10.52 -5.57 -18.51
N ALA A 147 -9.39 -6.20 -18.17
CA ALA A 147 -9.20 -7.64 -18.30
C ALA A 147 -10.16 -8.42 -17.40
N ALA A 148 -10.24 -8.07 -16.11
CA ALA A 148 -11.16 -8.67 -15.16
C ALA A 148 -12.63 -8.48 -15.59
N ARG A 149 -12.99 -7.31 -16.18
CA ARG A 149 -14.32 -7.08 -16.75
C ARG A 149 -14.62 -8.07 -17.88
N LEU A 150 -13.65 -8.34 -18.77
CA LEU A 150 -13.81 -9.30 -19.86
C LEU A 150 -13.96 -10.75 -19.37
N ILE A 151 -13.26 -11.11 -18.29
CA ILE A 151 -13.35 -12.44 -17.65
C ILE A 151 -14.74 -12.62 -17.01
N ALA A 152 -15.20 -11.62 -16.26
CA ALA A 152 -16.39 -11.73 -15.42
C ALA A 152 -17.72 -11.42 -16.14
N HIS A 153 -17.70 -10.53 -17.15
CA HIS A 153 -18.93 -9.99 -17.74
C HIS A 153 -19.14 -10.44 -19.19
N LYS A 154 -20.27 -11.10 -19.43
CA LYS A 154 -20.68 -11.54 -20.76
C LYS A 154 -20.83 -10.37 -21.72
N THR A 155 -20.37 -10.55 -22.96
CA THR A 155 -20.62 -9.64 -24.07
C THR A 155 -21.60 -10.24 -25.07
N ILE A 156 -22.48 -9.40 -25.64
CA ILE A 156 -23.36 -9.74 -26.77
C ILE A 156 -23.20 -8.63 -27.80
N ASN A 157 -22.85 -8.99 -29.04
CA ASN A 157 -22.57 -8.05 -30.13
C ASN A 157 -21.57 -6.94 -29.73
N GLY A 158 -20.53 -7.30 -28.97
CA GLY A 158 -19.50 -6.37 -28.50
C GLY A 158 -19.89 -5.46 -27.33
N LYS A 159 -21.06 -5.67 -26.70
CA LYS A 159 -21.51 -4.90 -25.54
C LYS A 159 -21.52 -5.75 -24.27
N TYR A 160 -20.91 -5.27 -23.19
CA TYR A 160 -21.06 -5.87 -21.87
C TYR A 160 -22.54 -5.85 -21.44
N GLN A 161 -23.01 -6.95 -20.85
CA GLN A 161 -24.40 -7.10 -20.40
C GLN A 161 -24.61 -6.65 -18.95
N SER A 162 -23.53 -6.42 -18.22
CA SER A 162 -23.52 -5.86 -16.87
C SER A 162 -22.22 -5.08 -16.67
N LEU A 163 -22.17 -4.31 -15.59
CA LEU A 163 -21.00 -3.53 -15.17
C LEU A 163 -20.40 -4.14 -13.91
N MET A 164 -19.10 -3.94 -13.70
CA MET A 164 -18.48 -4.11 -12.39
C MET A 164 -19.14 -3.16 -11.37
N GLN A 165 -18.97 -3.40 -10.08
CA GLN A 165 -19.46 -2.47 -9.08
C GLN A 165 -18.71 -1.13 -9.13
N MET A 166 -17.39 -1.15 -9.29
CA MET A 166 -16.60 0.09 -9.41
C MET A 166 -17.03 0.94 -10.63
N ASP A 167 -17.42 0.30 -11.74
CA ASP A 167 -17.94 0.98 -12.95
C ASP A 167 -19.25 1.76 -12.70
N LYS A 168 -19.97 1.47 -11.60
CA LYS A 168 -21.21 2.17 -11.23
C LYS A 168 -20.97 3.38 -10.33
N PHE A 169 -19.74 3.64 -9.94
CA PHE A 169 -19.42 4.83 -9.14
C PHE A 169 -19.68 6.09 -9.97
N PRO A 170 -20.25 7.14 -9.36
CA PRO A 170 -20.61 8.36 -10.09
C PRO A 170 -19.40 9.20 -10.51
N VAL A 171 -18.24 9.01 -9.88
CA VAL A 171 -17.02 9.76 -10.17
C VAL A 171 -15.86 8.79 -10.44
N LEU A 172 -15.11 9.11 -11.49
CA LEU A 172 -13.84 8.50 -11.85
C LEU A 172 -12.80 9.62 -12.04
N GLY A 173 -11.65 9.46 -11.40
CA GLY A 173 -10.44 10.26 -11.59
C GLY A 173 -9.21 9.36 -11.70
N HIS A 174 -8.04 9.97 -11.78
CA HIS A 174 -6.74 9.29 -11.76
C HIS A 174 -5.78 10.04 -10.84
N GLN A 175 -4.91 9.30 -10.17
CA GLN A 175 -3.86 9.85 -9.32
C GLN A 175 -2.46 9.56 -9.87
N MET A 176 -1.55 10.53 -9.70
CA MET A 176 -0.13 10.41 -10.06
C MET A 176 0.68 9.81 -8.88
N THR A 177 1.35 8.69 -9.13
CA THR A 177 1.90 7.82 -8.07
C THR A 177 3.39 8.00 -7.77
N HIS A 178 4.16 8.73 -8.59
CA HIS A 178 5.61 8.94 -8.41
C HIS A 178 6.03 9.39 -6.99
N SER A 179 7.24 9.01 -6.55
CA SER A 179 7.78 9.34 -5.23
C SER A 179 8.67 10.59 -5.25
N ILE A 180 9.28 10.92 -4.11
CA ILE A 180 10.21 12.06 -4.01
C ILE A 180 11.58 11.76 -4.60
N ASP A 181 12.00 10.50 -4.56
CA ASP A 181 13.35 10.01 -4.86
C ASP A 181 13.39 9.00 -6.02
N SER A 182 12.23 8.62 -6.55
CA SER A 182 12.07 7.71 -7.68
C SER A 182 10.82 8.06 -8.47
N PHE A 183 10.88 7.91 -9.79
CA PHE A 183 9.67 7.99 -10.60
C PHE A 183 8.75 6.78 -10.39
N ILE A 184 9.29 5.64 -9.92
CA ILE A 184 8.51 4.46 -9.52
C ILE A 184 8.45 4.38 -8.00
N THR A 185 7.24 4.33 -7.47
CA THR A 185 6.97 4.19 -6.03
C THR A 185 6.96 2.69 -5.64
N ASP A 186 7.23 2.38 -4.39
CA ASP A 186 6.83 1.10 -3.79
C ASP A 186 5.50 1.29 -3.02
N SER A 187 4.94 0.22 -2.45
CA SER A 187 3.69 0.31 -1.68
C SER A 187 3.83 1.17 -0.42
N ALA A 188 5.02 1.25 0.20
CA ALA A 188 5.22 2.00 1.44
C ALA A 188 5.06 3.51 1.25
N ASN A 189 5.78 4.08 0.29
CA ASN A 189 5.76 5.52 0.09
C ASN A 189 4.53 6.02 -0.66
N SER A 190 3.92 5.18 -1.50
CA SER A 190 2.64 5.49 -2.12
C SER A 190 1.51 5.48 -1.10
N ALA A 191 1.41 4.45 -0.25
CA ALA A 191 0.43 4.41 0.84
C ALA A 191 0.65 5.57 1.83
N SER A 192 1.90 5.88 2.18
CA SER A 192 2.22 7.06 3.00
C SER A 192 1.68 8.35 2.39
N ALA A 193 1.75 8.53 1.07
CA ALA A 193 1.19 9.70 0.40
C ALA A 193 -0.35 9.76 0.52
N LEU A 194 -1.04 8.61 0.41
CA LEU A 194 -2.49 8.52 0.57
C LEU A 194 -2.94 8.84 2.01
N TYR A 195 -2.11 8.52 3.00
CA TYR A 195 -2.49 8.62 4.41
C TYR A 195 -1.97 9.86 5.11
N THR A 196 -0.90 10.48 4.63
CA THR A 196 -0.31 11.67 5.26
C THR A 196 -0.55 12.94 4.46
N GLY A 197 -0.76 12.84 3.14
CA GLY A 197 -0.74 14.01 2.25
C GLY A 197 0.67 14.46 1.86
N HIS A 198 1.69 13.65 2.16
CA HIS A 198 3.08 13.94 1.85
C HIS A 198 3.70 12.77 1.09
N LYS A 199 4.33 13.07 -0.06
CA LYS A 199 5.14 12.08 -0.79
C LYS A 199 6.35 11.70 0.06
N SER A 200 6.76 10.44 0.00
CA SER A 200 7.89 9.92 0.77
C SER A 200 8.89 9.14 -0.09
N SER A 201 9.99 8.71 0.51
CA SER A 201 11.05 7.89 -0.07
C SER A 201 10.69 6.42 -0.05
N VAL A 202 11.19 5.65 -1.02
CA VAL A 202 10.96 4.20 -1.11
C VAL A 202 11.23 3.51 0.24
N ASN A 203 10.38 2.53 0.60
CA ASN A 203 10.34 1.81 1.89
C ASN A 203 9.81 2.58 3.10
N CYS A 204 9.64 3.90 3.02
CA CYS A 204 9.22 4.70 4.17
C CYS A 204 7.71 4.59 4.43
N LEU A 205 7.36 4.41 5.69
CA LEU A 205 6.02 4.45 6.24
C LEU A 205 5.87 5.72 7.09
N GLY A 206 5.05 6.68 6.67
CA GLY A 206 4.67 7.84 7.50
C GLY A 206 5.81 8.79 7.93
N VAL A 207 6.98 8.73 7.28
CA VAL A 207 8.17 9.55 7.57
C VAL A 207 8.77 10.12 6.30
N TYR A 208 9.65 11.10 6.43
CA TYR A 208 10.62 11.44 5.38
C TYR A 208 11.99 10.85 5.70
N ALA A 209 12.63 10.20 4.74
CA ALA A 209 13.95 9.59 4.95
C ALA A 209 15.00 10.64 5.33
N ASP A 210 15.80 10.32 6.35
CA ASP A 210 16.98 11.08 6.76
C ASP A 210 18.27 10.24 6.63
N SER A 211 19.44 10.83 6.94
CA SER A 211 20.74 10.14 6.81
C SER A 211 21.23 9.45 8.08
N SER A 212 20.41 9.46 9.16
CA SER A 212 20.70 8.73 10.39
C SER A 212 20.69 7.22 10.15
N LYS A 213 21.05 6.41 11.15
CA LYS A 213 21.00 4.93 11.06
C LYS A 213 19.74 4.33 11.67
N ASP A 214 19.07 5.06 12.55
CA ASP A 214 17.93 4.53 13.32
C ASP A 214 16.67 4.60 12.46
N PRO A 215 16.03 3.46 12.10
CA PRO A 215 14.88 3.49 11.23
C PRO A 215 13.62 4.16 11.82
N PHE A 216 13.65 4.57 13.09
CA PHE A 216 12.52 5.17 13.80
C PHE A 216 12.73 6.64 14.18
N ASP A 217 13.91 7.23 13.92
CA ASP A 217 14.19 8.62 14.30
C ASP A 217 13.87 9.65 13.21
N ASP A 218 13.53 9.20 12.00
CA ASP A 218 13.16 10.04 10.87
C ASP A 218 12.00 11.00 11.21
N PRO A 219 11.94 12.18 10.56
CA PRO A 219 10.86 13.13 10.72
C PRO A 219 9.52 12.55 10.24
N LYS A 220 8.54 12.55 11.15
CA LYS A 220 7.23 11.91 11.00
C LYS A 220 6.18 12.88 10.48
N VAL A 221 5.15 12.35 9.84
CA VAL A 221 3.97 13.11 9.43
C VAL A 221 2.72 12.36 9.87
N GLU A 222 1.83 13.04 10.59
CA GLU A 222 0.63 12.44 11.16
C GLU A 222 -0.32 11.95 10.06
N THR A 223 -0.87 10.74 10.24
CA THR A 223 -1.75 10.12 9.25
C THR A 223 -3.21 10.55 9.42
N ILE A 224 -4.03 10.32 8.39
CA ILE A 224 -5.46 10.61 8.44
C ILE A 224 -6.17 9.82 9.54
N ALA A 225 -5.75 8.59 9.82
CA ALA A 225 -6.32 7.76 10.88
C ALA A 225 -6.00 8.34 12.27
N GLU A 226 -4.76 8.77 12.47
CA GLU A 226 -4.31 9.44 13.70
C GLU A 226 -5.05 10.76 13.92
N ILE A 227 -5.12 11.62 12.91
CA ILE A 227 -5.83 12.91 12.97
C ILE A 227 -7.32 12.68 13.27
N PHE A 228 -7.95 11.76 12.53
CA PHE A 228 -9.36 11.43 12.70
C PHE A 228 -9.66 10.93 14.12
N HIS A 229 -8.86 9.99 14.62
CA HIS A 229 -9.01 9.45 15.98
C HIS A 229 -8.79 10.54 17.04
N ARG A 230 -7.69 11.30 16.93
CA ARG A 230 -7.34 12.37 17.88
C ARG A 230 -8.43 13.44 17.99
N LEU A 231 -9.03 13.84 16.87
CA LEU A 231 -9.98 14.97 16.82
C LEU A 231 -11.43 14.56 17.09
N THR A 232 -11.81 13.33 16.76
CA THR A 232 -13.23 12.90 16.84
C THR A 232 -13.47 11.77 17.85
N GLY A 233 -12.40 11.09 18.28
CA GLY A 233 -12.47 9.81 18.98
C GLY A 233 -13.06 8.69 18.12
N GLY A 234 -13.10 8.88 16.80
CA GLY A 234 -13.61 7.93 15.81
C GLY A 234 -12.79 6.66 15.75
N HIS A 235 -13.38 5.63 15.14
CA HIS A 235 -12.83 4.28 15.14
C HIS A 235 -12.15 3.94 13.83
N VAL A 236 -11.08 3.16 13.90
CA VAL A 236 -10.24 2.83 12.76
C VAL A 236 -10.25 1.32 12.54
N GLY A 237 -10.43 0.88 11.30
CA GLY A 237 -10.27 -0.52 10.91
C GLY A 237 -9.26 -0.66 9.79
N ILE A 238 -8.51 -1.75 9.83
CA ILE A 238 -7.51 -2.14 8.85
C ILE A 238 -7.80 -3.57 8.44
N VAL A 239 -8.06 -3.79 7.15
CA VAL A 239 -8.33 -5.10 6.56
C VAL A 239 -7.42 -5.27 5.36
N SER A 240 -6.71 -6.40 5.27
CA SER A 240 -5.83 -6.69 4.14
C SER A 240 -5.78 -8.20 3.87
N THR A 241 -5.58 -8.59 2.61
CA THR A 241 -5.19 -9.97 2.26
C THR A 241 -3.69 -10.24 2.35
N ALA A 242 -2.87 -9.24 2.70
CA ALA A 242 -1.45 -9.40 3.00
C ALA A 242 -1.19 -9.76 4.47
N TYR A 243 0.09 -9.79 4.83
CA TYR A 243 0.53 -9.54 6.19
C TYR A 243 -0.11 -8.25 6.68
N ILE A 244 -0.71 -8.25 7.87
CA ILE A 244 -1.29 -7.01 8.38
C ILE A 244 -0.25 -5.91 8.64
N ALA A 245 1.04 -6.29 8.76
CA ALA A 245 2.18 -5.40 8.90
C ALA A 245 2.86 -5.05 7.55
N ASP A 246 2.34 -5.52 6.40
CA ASP A 246 2.85 -5.09 5.09
C ASP A 246 2.65 -3.58 4.90
N ALA A 247 3.31 -2.98 3.92
CA ALA A 247 3.40 -1.54 3.77
C ALA A 247 2.04 -0.81 3.73
N THR A 248 1.12 -1.27 2.90
CA THR A 248 -0.17 -0.60 2.68
C THR A 248 -1.03 -0.53 3.96
N PRO A 249 -1.17 -1.59 4.78
CA PRO A 249 -1.82 -1.49 6.08
C PRO A 249 -0.95 -0.78 7.12
N ALA A 250 0.36 -1.02 7.13
CA ALA A 250 1.28 -0.43 8.09
C ALA A 250 1.34 1.10 8.01
N ALA A 251 1.46 1.66 6.80
CA ALA A 251 1.60 3.11 6.59
C ALA A 251 0.42 3.92 7.15
N LEU A 252 -0.72 3.30 7.44
CA LEU A 252 -1.87 4.00 8.00
C LEU A 252 -1.60 4.50 9.43
N THR A 253 -0.69 3.87 10.18
CA THR A 253 -0.40 4.23 11.58
C THR A 253 1.06 4.06 12.00
N ALA A 254 1.89 3.39 11.21
CA ALA A 254 3.30 3.17 11.51
C ALA A 254 4.18 4.29 10.94
N HIS A 255 5.29 4.56 11.64
CA HIS A 255 6.26 5.59 11.28
C HIS A 255 7.68 5.03 11.33
N THR A 256 8.22 4.65 10.18
CA THR A 256 9.58 4.11 10.05
C THR A 256 10.10 4.26 8.62
N ARG A 257 11.40 4.43 8.43
CA ARG A 257 12.02 4.45 7.09
C ARG A 257 12.08 3.07 6.42
N ALA A 258 11.84 2.00 7.18
CA ALA A 258 12.02 0.63 6.72
C ALA A 258 10.74 -0.19 6.92
N ARG A 259 9.98 -0.40 5.83
CA ARG A 259 8.76 -1.23 5.82
C ARG A 259 8.94 -2.67 6.34
N SER A 260 10.16 -3.18 6.35
CA SER A 260 10.52 -4.53 6.82
C SER A 260 10.55 -4.67 8.35
N GLU A 261 10.40 -3.59 9.11
CA GLU A 261 10.37 -3.60 10.58
C GLU A 261 9.03 -4.15 11.12
N TYR A 262 8.58 -5.31 10.61
CA TYR A 262 7.24 -5.85 10.83
C TYR A 262 6.87 -5.99 12.30
N GLY A 263 7.78 -6.47 13.14
CA GLY A 263 7.50 -6.62 14.57
C GLY A 263 7.21 -5.25 15.21
N ALA A 264 8.02 -4.24 14.92
CA ALA A 264 7.82 -2.90 15.46
C ALA A 264 6.54 -2.25 14.89
N VAL A 265 6.20 -2.54 13.63
CA VAL A 265 4.92 -2.16 13.03
C VAL A 265 3.75 -2.77 13.81
N VAL A 266 3.79 -4.07 14.13
CA VAL A 266 2.76 -4.74 14.93
C VAL A 266 2.62 -4.09 16.32
N ASP A 267 3.72 -3.77 16.98
CA ASP A 267 3.69 -3.03 18.26
C ASP A 267 3.06 -1.65 18.10
N SER A 268 3.37 -0.94 17.02
CA SER A 268 2.82 0.39 16.73
C SER A 268 1.31 0.37 16.52
N PHE A 269 0.74 -0.71 15.94
CA PHE A 269 -0.71 -0.84 15.86
C PHE A 269 -1.35 -0.83 17.24
N LEU A 270 -0.73 -1.44 18.24
CA LEU A 270 -1.29 -1.56 19.59
C LEU A 270 -0.95 -0.35 20.48
N ASN A 271 0.26 0.18 20.36
CA ASN A 271 0.86 1.12 21.31
C ASN A 271 1.16 2.50 20.73
N GLY A 272 1.09 2.66 19.40
CA GLY A 272 1.51 3.87 18.71
C GLY A 272 3.01 4.10 18.84
N ILE A 273 3.45 5.33 18.66
CA ILE A 273 4.86 5.69 18.86
C ILE A 273 5.13 5.91 20.35
N THR A 274 5.98 5.07 20.93
CA THR A 274 6.32 5.13 22.36
C THR A 274 7.64 5.85 22.66
N ASN A 275 8.54 5.93 21.69
CA ASN A 275 9.91 6.47 21.89
C ASN A 275 9.97 8.00 21.74
N TYR A 276 8.92 8.62 21.19
CA TYR A 276 8.82 10.06 20.98
C TYR A 276 7.44 10.57 21.41
N THR A 277 7.36 11.86 21.72
CA THR A 277 6.04 12.49 21.91
C THR A 277 5.35 12.56 20.55
N TRP A 278 4.23 11.85 20.39
CA TRP A 278 3.48 11.80 19.14
C TRP A 278 1.96 11.92 19.35
N THR A 279 1.15 11.57 18.36
CA THR A 279 -0.30 11.45 18.51
C THR A 279 -0.64 10.33 19.47
N LYS A 280 -1.50 10.64 20.45
CA LYS A 280 -1.99 9.62 21.37
C LYS A 280 -2.78 8.59 20.57
N TRP A 281 -2.41 7.33 20.73
CA TRP A 281 -2.97 6.21 20.01
C TRP A 281 -3.36 5.10 20.98
N ASP A 282 -4.61 4.64 20.88
CA ASP A 282 -5.12 3.54 21.72
C ASP A 282 -5.38 2.27 20.87
N GLY A 283 -4.91 2.24 19.61
CA GLY A 283 -5.07 1.12 18.65
C GLY A 283 -6.21 1.29 17.63
N PRO A 284 -6.21 0.55 16.52
CA PRO A 284 -7.38 0.40 15.66
C PRO A 284 -8.42 -0.52 16.32
N ASP A 285 -9.70 -0.34 16.05
CA ASP A 285 -10.78 -1.20 16.57
C ASP A 285 -10.83 -2.57 15.87
N VAL A 286 -10.32 -2.63 14.63
CA VAL A 286 -10.31 -3.85 13.81
C VAL A 286 -8.98 -3.98 13.08
N LEU A 287 -8.36 -5.15 13.16
CA LEU A 287 -7.18 -5.57 12.38
C LEU A 287 -7.42 -6.96 11.81
N PHE A 288 -7.58 -7.09 10.49
CA PHE A 288 -7.82 -8.38 9.83
C PHE A 288 -6.83 -8.63 8.69
N GLY A 289 -6.07 -9.72 8.75
CA GLY A 289 -5.15 -10.13 7.68
C GLY A 289 -4.37 -11.41 7.97
N GLY A 290 -3.20 -11.56 7.34
CA GLY A 290 -2.22 -12.61 7.59
C GLY A 290 -1.01 -12.13 8.40
N GLY A 291 0.10 -12.85 8.30
CA GLY A 291 1.37 -12.52 8.96
C GLY A 291 1.49 -13.04 10.40
N ALA A 292 0.91 -14.20 10.69
CA ALA A 292 0.89 -14.80 12.04
C ALA A 292 2.27 -14.97 12.68
N GLU A 293 3.34 -15.12 11.89
CA GLU A 293 4.73 -15.22 12.34
C GLU A 293 5.19 -14.02 13.18
N GLN A 294 4.50 -12.88 13.07
CA GLN A 294 4.75 -11.68 13.89
C GLN A 294 3.87 -11.62 15.16
N PHE A 295 3.07 -12.66 15.43
CA PHE A 295 2.09 -12.66 16.53
C PHE A 295 2.28 -13.78 17.56
N TYR A 296 2.47 -15.03 17.12
CA TYR A 296 2.57 -16.15 18.06
C TYR A 296 3.92 -16.15 18.80
N SER A 297 3.95 -16.80 19.96
CA SER A 297 5.13 -16.86 20.84
C SER A 297 6.40 -17.30 20.10
N PRO A 298 7.58 -16.70 20.40
CA PRO A 298 8.87 -17.18 19.93
C PRO A 298 9.15 -18.66 20.25
N GLU A 299 8.54 -19.22 21.30
CA GLU A 299 8.65 -20.65 21.63
C GLU A 299 8.06 -21.56 20.53
N LEU A 300 7.16 -21.03 19.70
CA LEU A 300 6.56 -21.68 18.54
C LEU A 300 7.21 -21.23 17.22
N GLY A 301 8.33 -20.51 17.28
CA GLY A 301 9.06 -19.99 16.11
C GLY A 301 8.59 -18.62 15.62
N GLY A 302 7.92 -17.83 16.45
CA GLY A 302 7.45 -16.49 16.07
C GLY A 302 8.57 -15.46 16.13
N GLU A 303 8.68 -14.63 15.09
CA GLU A 303 9.67 -13.54 14.97
C GLU A 303 9.07 -12.23 15.48
N THR A 304 8.67 -12.21 16.75
CA THR A 304 7.89 -11.12 17.34
C THR A 304 8.76 -10.00 17.91
N TYR A 305 8.22 -8.78 17.96
CA TYR A 305 8.92 -7.64 18.55
C TYR A 305 9.15 -7.81 20.04
N GLN A 306 10.43 -7.73 20.44
CA GLN A 306 10.88 -7.93 21.82
C GLN A 306 10.48 -9.30 22.39
N GLU A 307 10.37 -10.34 21.55
CA GLU A 307 10.08 -11.72 21.96
C GLU A 307 8.74 -11.88 22.72
N LYS A 308 7.74 -11.04 22.42
CA LYS A 308 6.42 -11.07 23.08
C LYS A 308 5.41 -11.88 22.27
N ASP A 309 4.54 -12.61 22.97
CA ASP A 309 3.31 -13.14 22.37
C ASP A 309 2.31 -12.00 22.14
N TYR A 310 2.20 -11.53 20.89
CA TYR A 310 1.29 -10.43 20.56
C TYR A 310 -0.17 -10.83 20.58
N TYR A 311 -0.53 -12.11 20.40
CA TYR A 311 -1.91 -12.51 20.65
C TYR A 311 -2.30 -12.25 22.11
N ALA A 312 -1.39 -12.54 23.05
CA ALA A 312 -1.59 -12.21 24.45
C ALA A 312 -1.59 -10.70 24.72
N GLU A 313 -0.70 -9.92 24.08
CA GLU A 313 -0.68 -8.44 24.24
C GLU A 313 -1.95 -7.78 23.72
N PHE A 314 -2.48 -8.21 22.58
CA PHE A 314 -3.76 -7.72 22.05
C PHE A 314 -4.94 -8.14 22.95
N ALA A 315 -4.97 -9.39 23.43
CA ALA A 315 -6.00 -9.84 24.36
C ALA A 315 -6.00 -9.03 25.68
N LYS A 316 -4.83 -8.61 26.19
CA LYS A 316 -4.72 -7.70 27.36
C LYS A 316 -5.31 -6.31 27.12
N LYS A 317 -5.47 -5.89 25.86
CA LYS A 317 -6.16 -4.66 25.45
C LYS A 317 -7.59 -4.91 24.95
N ASP A 318 -8.22 -5.98 25.42
CA ASP A 318 -9.62 -6.32 25.17
C ASP A 318 -9.95 -6.57 23.68
N TYR A 319 -8.97 -7.03 22.89
CA TYR A 319 -9.23 -7.53 21.54
C TYR A 319 -9.69 -8.98 21.58
N ASN A 320 -10.74 -9.28 20.84
CA ASN A 320 -11.10 -10.64 20.50
C ASN A 320 -10.14 -11.17 19.43
N VAL A 321 -9.37 -12.21 19.75
CA VAL A 321 -8.38 -12.82 18.87
C VAL A 321 -9.02 -13.94 18.04
N LEU A 322 -8.95 -13.82 16.72
CA LEU A 322 -9.66 -14.64 15.75
C LEU A 322 -8.66 -15.29 14.80
N TRP A 323 -8.70 -16.62 14.67
CA TRP A 323 -7.74 -17.38 13.86
C TRP A 323 -8.32 -17.99 12.59
N ASN A 324 -9.63 -17.91 12.40
CA ASN A 324 -10.28 -18.50 11.22
C ASN A 324 -11.59 -17.79 10.90
N ARG A 325 -12.12 -18.13 9.73
CA ARG A 325 -13.39 -17.64 9.22
C ARG A 325 -14.55 -17.95 10.16
N THR A 326 -14.58 -19.16 10.73
CA THR A 326 -15.65 -19.55 11.66
C THR A 326 -15.69 -18.62 12.88
N ALA A 327 -14.53 -18.33 13.49
CA ALA A 327 -14.40 -17.41 14.60
C ALA A 327 -14.75 -15.97 14.18
N LEU A 328 -14.28 -15.52 13.01
CA LEU A 328 -14.60 -14.20 12.47
C LEU A 328 -16.11 -13.98 12.35
N LEU A 329 -16.83 -14.92 11.75
CA LEU A 329 -18.28 -14.80 11.55
C LEU A 329 -19.04 -14.80 12.88
N ALA A 330 -18.58 -15.60 13.85
CA ALA A 330 -19.18 -15.69 15.18
C ALA A 330 -18.82 -14.52 16.13
N ALA A 331 -17.78 -13.74 15.81
CA ALA A 331 -17.29 -12.67 16.68
C ALA A 331 -18.38 -11.60 16.93
N PRO A 332 -18.52 -11.12 18.18
CA PRO A 332 -19.40 -10.02 18.53
C PRO A 332 -18.95 -8.73 17.83
N SER A 333 -19.90 -7.81 17.63
CA SER A 333 -19.64 -6.56 16.92
C SER A 333 -19.35 -5.39 17.87
N ASP A 334 -19.63 -5.52 19.17
CA ASP A 334 -19.38 -4.47 20.17
C ASP A 334 -17.97 -4.53 20.78
N GLU A 335 -17.17 -5.53 20.43
CA GLU A 335 -15.78 -5.70 20.90
C GLU A 335 -14.76 -5.33 19.81
N ARG A 336 -13.53 -5.00 20.22
CA ARG A 336 -12.40 -4.86 19.27
C ARG A 336 -12.01 -6.24 18.76
N ALA A 337 -11.47 -6.33 17.56
CA ALA A 337 -11.10 -7.61 16.98
C ALA A 337 -9.73 -7.58 16.30
N LEU A 338 -8.90 -8.58 16.63
CA LEU A 338 -7.68 -8.94 15.93
C LEU A 338 -7.93 -10.28 15.24
N GLY A 339 -7.96 -10.29 13.92
CA GLY A 339 -8.09 -11.50 13.12
C GLY A 339 -6.85 -11.75 12.29
N ILE A 340 -6.09 -12.78 12.64
CA ILE A 340 -4.91 -13.21 11.89
C ILE A 340 -5.15 -14.65 11.43
N PHE A 341 -5.23 -14.87 10.13
CA PHE A 341 -5.84 -16.08 9.59
C PHE A 341 -4.85 -17.09 8.99
N THR A 342 -3.59 -16.70 8.82
CA THR A 342 -2.52 -17.57 8.30
C THR A 342 -1.15 -16.99 8.62
N VAL A 343 -0.13 -17.85 8.65
CA VAL A 343 1.27 -17.45 8.42
C VAL A 343 1.38 -16.93 6.99
N SER A 344 2.18 -15.89 6.79
CA SER A 344 2.33 -15.18 5.52
C SER A 344 1.07 -14.48 5.01
N ASN A 345 1.04 -14.16 3.72
CA ASN A 345 -0.10 -13.58 3.02
C ASN A 345 -1.28 -14.56 3.01
N MET A 346 -2.50 -14.02 2.97
CA MET A 346 -3.70 -14.84 2.84
C MET A 346 -3.68 -15.63 1.52
N ALA A 347 -4.27 -16.82 1.54
CA ALA A 347 -4.44 -17.64 0.35
C ALA A 347 -5.26 -16.87 -0.69
N LYS A 348 -4.97 -16.98 -1.98
CA LYS A 348 -5.63 -16.19 -3.04
C LYS A 348 -7.04 -16.73 -3.30
N TRP A 349 -7.92 -15.94 -3.92
CA TRP A 349 -9.31 -16.30 -4.20
C TRP A 349 -9.40 -17.61 -4.97
N LEU A 350 -8.57 -17.78 -6.02
CA LEU A 350 -8.51 -19.02 -6.79
C LEU A 350 -8.12 -20.21 -5.88
N ASP A 351 -7.19 -20.04 -4.96
CA ASP A 351 -6.74 -21.12 -4.07
C ASP A 351 -7.83 -21.45 -3.03
N ARG A 352 -8.49 -20.44 -2.44
CA ARG A 352 -9.59 -20.64 -1.46
C ARG A 352 -10.84 -21.26 -2.10
N ASN A 353 -11.09 -21.04 -3.39
CA ASN A 353 -12.37 -21.38 -4.02
C ASN A 353 -12.29 -22.45 -5.13
N VAL A 354 -11.16 -22.54 -5.86
CA VAL A 354 -10.98 -23.43 -7.01
C VAL A 354 -9.94 -24.50 -6.72
N TYR A 355 -8.74 -24.10 -6.29
CA TYR A 355 -7.59 -24.98 -6.07
C TYR A 355 -7.29 -25.15 -4.58
N ARG A 356 -8.29 -25.64 -3.82
CA ARG A 356 -8.22 -25.76 -2.36
C ARG A 356 -7.10 -26.65 -1.82
N SER A 357 -6.55 -27.54 -2.63
CA SER A 357 -5.36 -28.31 -2.28
C SER A 357 -4.17 -27.42 -1.95
N ASN A 358 -4.10 -26.22 -2.54
CA ASN A 358 -3.01 -25.28 -2.31
C ASN A 358 -3.00 -24.70 -0.88
N LEU A 359 -4.08 -24.86 -0.10
CA LEU A 359 -4.12 -24.47 1.31
C LEU A 359 -3.50 -25.54 2.23
N ASN A 360 -3.14 -26.72 1.72
CA ASN A 360 -2.54 -27.80 2.51
C ASN A 360 -1.04 -27.56 2.77
N GLN A 361 -0.73 -26.40 3.35
CA GLN A 361 0.61 -25.94 3.73
C GLN A 361 0.64 -25.70 5.24
N SER A 362 1.80 -25.83 5.87
CA SER A 362 2.00 -25.65 7.32
C SER A 362 1.95 -24.17 7.75
N LEU A 363 0.79 -23.53 7.59
CA LEU A 363 0.61 -22.08 7.75
C LEU A 363 -0.46 -21.69 8.79
N HIS A 364 -0.82 -22.58 9.72
CA HIS A 364 -1.83 -22.27 10.75
C HIS A 364 -1.42 -21.06 11.61
N PRO A 365 -2.34 -20.10 11.85
CA PRO A 365 -2.01 -18.84 12.53
C PRO A 365 -1.61 -18.96 14.01
N SER A 366 -1.79 -20.13 14.63
CA SER A 366 -1.29 -20.38 15.99
C SER A 366 0.19 -20.78 16.03
N GLY A 367 0.84 -21.03 14.88
CA GLY A 367 2.20 -21.55 14.81
C GLY A 367 2.32 -23.07 15.06
N ASP A 368 1.23 -23.83 14.98
CA ASP A 368 1.25 -25.29 15.23
C ASP A 368 1.61 -26.16 14.01
N GLU A 369 2.08 -25.51 12.93
CA GLU A 369 2.47 -26.11 11.65
C GLU A 369 1.38 -26.94 10.96
N SER A 370 0.11 -26.83 11.38
CA SER A 370 -1.01 -27.42 10.67
C SER A 370 -1.48 -26.53 9.50
N PRO A 371 -2.38 -27.01 8.63
CA PRO A 371 -2.93 -26.17 7.56
C PRO A 371 -4.02 -25.18 7.98
N ALA A 372 -3.90 -23.94 7.49
CA ALA A 372 -4.93 -22.89 7.64
C ALA A 372 -6.05 -23.06 6.59
N LEU A 373 -6.91 -24.07 6.76
CA LEU A 373 -7.94 -24.42 5.76
C LEU A 373 -9.20 -23.53 5.79
N ASP A 374 -9.49 -22.87 6.93
CA ASP A 374 -10.70 -22.08 7.15
C ASP A 374 -10.40 -20.57 7.13
N GLN A 375 -9.78 -20.08 6.06
CA GLN A 375 -9.47 -18.65 5.89
C GLN A 375 -10.70 -17.87 5.35
N PRO A 376 -11.01 -16.67 5.88
CA PRO A 376 -12.04 -15.81 5.31
C PRO A 376 -11.55 -15.15 4.01
N GLY A 377 -12.48 -14.72 3.16
CA GLY A 377 -12.18 -13.84 2.02
C GLY A 377 -12.17 -12.36 2.40
N LEU A 378 -11.67 -11.49 1.51
CA LEU A 378 -11.67 -10.04 1.72
C LEU A 378 -13.06 -9.52 2.06
N LYS A 379 -14.07 -9.96 1.30
CA LYS A 379 -15.48 -9.61 1.52
C LYS A 379 -15.93 -9.87 2.96
N GLU A 380 -15.61 -11.04 3.50
CA GLU A 380 -16.08 -11.42 4.84
C GLU A 380 -15.40 -10.60 5.93
N MET A 381 -14.09 -10.35 5.78
CA MET A 381 -13.33 -9.48 6.68
C MET A 381 -13.85 -8.05 6.66
N THR A 382 -14.02 -7.44 5.47
CA THR A 382 -14.51 -6.07 5.32
C THR A 382 -15.91 -5.90 5.90
N LEU A 383 -16.84 -6.83 5.60
CA LEU A 383 -18.20 -6.73 6.14
C LEU A 383 -18.20 -6.87 7.66
N LYS A 384 -17.43 -7.79 8.25
CA LYS A 384 -17.34 -7.89 9.71
C LYS A 384 -16.69 -6.65 10.33
N ALA A 385 -15.68 -6.07 9.68
CA ALA A 385 -15.06 -4.81 10.12
C ALA A 385 -16.09 -3.68 10.15
N ILE A 386 -16.93 -3.56 9.12
CA ILE A 386 -18.03 -2.58 9.08
C ILE A 386 -19.02 -2.82 10.24
N ASP A 387 -19.39 -4.07 10.55
CA ASP A 387 -20.28 -4.35 11.69
C ASP A 387 -19.67 -3.84 12.99
N ILE A 388 -18.40 -4.16 13.24
CA ILE A 388 -17.71 -3.78 14.46
C ILE A 388 -17.61 -2.24 14.57
N LEU A 389 -17.13 -1.60 13.50
CA LEU A 389 -16.95 -0.15 13.47
C LEU A 389 -18.28 0.59 13.60
N GLN A 390 -19.36 0.13 12.96
CA GLN A 390 -20.69 0.73 13.10
C GLN A 390 -21.24 0.58 14.52
N ALA A 391 -21.11 -0.60 15.13
CA ALA A 391 -21.60 -0.85 16.47
C ALA A 391 -20.86 -0.02 17.54
N ARG A 392 -19.56 0.19 17.35
CA ARG A 392 -18.70 0.85 18.35
C ARG A 392 -18.61 2.38 18.18
N SER A 393 -18.60 2.89 16.95
CA SER A 393 -18.28 4.30 16.69
C SER A 393 -19.39 5.29 17.03
N GLY A 394 -20.66 4.86 17.02
CA GLY A 394 -21.80 5.74 17.27
C GLY A 394 -21.78 6.98 16.37
N ASP A 395 -21.89 8.18 16.96
CA ASP A 395 -21.86 9.45 16.22
C ASP A 395 -20.45 9.90 15.81
N LYS A 396 -19.41 9.27 16.36
CA LYS A 396 -18.02 9.60 16.03
C LYS A 396 -17.64 9.12 14.62
N GLY A 397 -18.31 8.09 14.12
CA GLY A 397 -18.05 7.48 12.80
C GLY A 397 -16.73 6.72 12.72
N PHE A 398 -16.41 6.21 11.53
CA PHE A 398 -15.23 5.37 11.33
C PHE A 398 -14.45 5.64 10.05
N PHE A 399 -13.16 5.30 10.08
CA PHE A 399 -12.31 5.15 8.90
C PHE A 399 -11.94 3.68 8.74
N LEU A 400 -12.20 3.11 7.57
CA LEU A 400 -11.84 1.73 7.23
C LEU A 400 -10.94 1.72 6.00
N MET A 401 -9.76 1.15 6.12
CA MET A 401 -8.95 0.76 4.96
C MET A 401 -9.14 -0.74 4.71
N SER A 402 -9.42 -1.10 3.45
CA SER A 402 -9.62 -2.48 3.02
C SER A 402 -8.84 -2.78 1.74
N GLU A 403 -7.87 -3.69 1.83
CA GLU A 403 -6.90 -3.93 0.77
C GLU A 403 -7.02 -5.33 0.13
N ALA A 404 -6.99 -5.36 -1.21
CA ALA A 404 -6.77 -6.56 -2.02
C ALA A 404 -5.30 -6.65 -2.44
N ALA A 405 -4.44 -7.04 -1.51
CA ALA A 405 -2.99 -6.96 -1.66
C ALA A 405 -2.39 -7.97 -2.65
N SER A 406 -3.09 -9.10 -2.87
CA SER A 406 -2.57 -10.15 -3.75
C SER A 406 -2.78 -9.86 -5.23
N ILE A 407 -3.37 -8.71 -5.61
CA ILE A 407 -3.31 -8.24 -7.00
C ILE A 407 -1.85 -8.00 -7.35
N ASP A 408 -1.15 -7.15 -6.59
CA ASP A 408 0.26 -6.85 -6.73
C ASP A 408 1.16 -8.09 -6.62
N LYS A 409 1.02 -8.85 -5.53
CA LYS A 409 1.86 -10.04 -5.28
C LYS A 409 1.80 -11.04 -6.44
N MET A 410 0.64 -11.19 -7.06
CA MET A 410 0.46 -12.09 -8.21
C MET A 410 0.91 -11.47 -9.53
N MET A 411 0.89 -10.14 -9.66
CA MET A 411 1.50 -9.44 -10.78
C MET A 411 3.02 -9.56 -10.77
N HIS A 412 3.67 -9.47 -9.60
CA HIS A 412 5.11 -9.70 -9.47
C HIS A 412 5.54 -11.07 -9.97
N VAL A 413 4.87 -12.15 -9.56
CA VAL A 413 5.22 -13.50 -10.01
C VAL A 413 4.63 -13.87 -11.38
N LEU A 414 4.01 -12.91 -12.08
CA LEU A 414 3.41 -13.08 -13.41
C LEU A 414 2.26 -14.12 -13.45
N ASP A 415 1.58 -14.33 -12.33
CA ASP A 415 0.36 -15.14 -12.20
C ASP A 415 -0.88 -14.24 -12.35
N TYR A 416 -1.08 -13.78 -13.59
CA TYR A 416 -2.13 -12.84 -13.92
C TYR A 416 -3.54 -13.37 -13.62
N ASP A 417 -3.77 -14.68 -13.70
CA ASP A 417 -5.10 -15.25 -13.43
C ASP A 417 -5.48 -15.13 -11.96
N ARG A 418 -4.52 -15.37 -11.03
CA ARG A 418 -4.74 -15.11 -9.61
C ARG A 418 -4.88 -13.61 -9.32
N ALA A 419 -4.06 -12.77 -9.93
CA ALA A 419 -4.16 -11.31 -9.77
C ALA A 419 -5.54 -10.77 -10.19
N LEU A 420 -6.05 -11.20 -11.35
CA LEU A 420 -7.38 -10.81 -11.84
C LEU A 420 -8.50 -11.43 -11.00
N GLY A 421 -8.28 -12.61 -10.41
CA GLY A 421 -9.20 -13.19 -9.42
C GLY A 421 -9.31 -12.38 -8.13
N GLU A 422 -8.20 -11.88 -7.60
CA GLU A 422 -8.18 -10.95 -6.46
C GLU A 422 -8.91 -9.64 -6.79
N LEU A 423 -8.71 -9.10 -8.00
CA LEU A 423 -9.42 -7.91 -8.46
C LEU A 423 -10.95 -8.12 -8.55
N LEU A 424 -11.40 -9.31 -8.97
CA LEU A 424 -12.82 -9.65 -8.95
C LEU A 424 -13.36 -9.81 -7.52
N GLU A 425 -12.55 -10.30 -6.57
CA GLU A 425 -12.93 -10.31 -5.15
C GLU A 425 -13.03 -8.90 -4.57
N LEU A 426 -12.15 -7.98 -4.97
CA LEU A 426 -12.26 -6.58 -4.61
C LEU A 426 -13.59 -5.99 -5.10
N ASP A 427 -13.95 -6.19 -6.37
CA ASP A 427 -15.23 -5.69 -6.91
C ASP A 427 -16.46 -6.28 -6.19
N ASP A 428 -16.43 -7.57 -5.88
CA ASP A 428 -17.51 -8.23 -5.12
C ASP A 428 -17.58 -7.73 -3.67
N THR A 429 -16.44 -7.41 -3.06
CA THR A 429 -16.35 -6.78 -1.73
C THR A 429 -16.96 -5.39 -1.74
N ILE A 430 -16.64 -4.58 -2.76
CA ILE A 430 -17.21 -3.23 -2.93
C ILE A 430 -18.73 -3.33 -3.12
N LYS A 431 -19.21 -4.30 -3.92
CA LYS A 431 -20.64 -4.55 -4.12
C LYS A 431 -21.35 -4.86 -2.81
N ALA A 432 -20.82 -5.81 -2.04
CA ALA A 432 -21.40 -6.20 -0.77
C ALA A 432 -21.36 -5.05 0.25
N THR A 433 -20.30 -4.23 0.23
CA THR A 433 -20.16 -3.06 1.10
C THR A 433 -21.21 -1.99 0.78
N VAL A 434 -21.38 -1.62 -0.49
CA VAL A 434 -22.42 -0.66 -0.92
C VAL A 434 -23.81 -1.18 -0.55
N GLN A 435 -24.08 -2.47 -0.75
CA GLN A 435 -25.35 -3.10 -0.37
C GLN A 435 -25.57 -2.99 1.15
N LYS A 436 -24.59 -3.39 1.96
CA LYS A 436 -24.66 -3.34 3.41
C LYS A 436 -24.90 -1.94 3.94
N LEU A 437 -24.13 -0.96 3.47
CA LEU A 437 -24.30 0.44 3.87
C LEU A 437 -25.67 0.99 3.49
N ASN A 438 -26.24 0.54 2.36
CA ASN A 438 -27.60 0.91 1.98
C ASN A 438 -28.64 0.27 2.91
N GLU A 439 -28.47 -1.01 3.26
CA GLU A 439 -29.35 -1.75 4.19
C GLU A 439 -29.30 -1.17 5.61
N THR A 440 -28.13 -0.73 6.08
CA THR A 440 -27.98 -0.09 7.41
C THR A 440 -28.29 1.40 7.41
N GLY A 441 -28.60 2.00 6.25
CA GLY A 441 -28.88 3.43 6.10
C GLY A 441 -27.64 4.35 6.18
N CYS A 442 -26.44 3.79 6.26
CA CYS A 442 -25.18 4.52 6.42
C CYS A 442 -24.58 5.02 5.09
N LEU A 443 -25.08 4.56 3.93
CA LEU A 443 -24.50 4.87 2.62
C LEU A 443 -24.41 6.38 2.34
N LYS A 444 -25.42 7.16 2.73
CA LYS A 444 -25.44 8.62 2.50
C LYS A 444 -24.45 9.38 3.38
N GLU A 445 -23.99 8.77 4.47
CA GLU A 445 -23.04 9.36 5.42
C GLU A 445 -21.62 8.85 5.20
N THR A 446 -21.40 7.98 4.20
CA THR A 446 -20.15 7.28 3.96
C THR A 446 -19.56 7.67 2.61
N LEU A 447 -18.36 8.21 2.62
CA LEU A 447 -17.54 8.34 1.41
C LEU A 447 -16.84 7.00 1.16
N ILE A 448 -17.05 6.42 0.00
CA ILE A 448 -16.40 5.20 -0.47
C ILE A 448 -15.43 5.57 -1.58
N LEU A 449 -14.17 5.21 -1.39
CA LEU A 449 -13.10 5.38 -2.36
C LEU A 449 -12.57 4.02 -2.78
N VAL A 450 -12.25 3.86 -4.06
CA VAL A 450 -11.52 2.70 -4.59
C VAL A 450 -10.36 3.23 -5.41
N THR A 451 -9.14 2.85 -5.07
CA THR A 451 -7.96 3.20 -5.85
C THR A 451 -6.88 2.13 -5.74
N ALA A 452 -5.70 2.40 -6.27
CA ALA A 452 -4.49 1.65 -6.08
C ALA A 452 -3.42 2.56 -5.50
N ASP A 453 -2.35 1.97 -4.99
CA ASP A 453 -1.15 2.65 -4.52
C ASP A 453 -0.17 2.90 -5.68
N HIS A 454 -0.05 1.94 -6.61
CA HIS A 454 0.71 2.04 -7.86
C HIS A 454 0.17 1.12 -8.96
N GLY A 455 0.83 1.15 -10.13
CA GLY A 455 0.53 0.28 -11.27
C GLY A 455 1.58 -0.81 -11.50
N HIS A 456 1.33 -1.65 -12.49
CA HIS A 456 2.21 -2.73 -12.96
C HIS A 456 2.31 -2.74 -14.49
N GLY A 457 3.29 -3.45 -15.06
CA GLY A 457 3.53 -3.57 -16.50
C GLY A 457 2.55 -4.50 -17.23
N PHE A 458 1.24 -4.25 -17.14
CA PHE A 458 0.19 -5.16 -17.60
C PHE A 458 -0.71 -4.59 -18.72
N ASP A 459 -1.00 -5.40 -19.73
CA ASP A 459 -2.02 -5.15 -20.75
C ASP A 459 -2.56 -6.47 -21.36
N VAL A 460 -3.60 -6.38 -22.21
CA VAL A 460 -4.17 -7.49 -22.98
C VAL A 460 -4.17 -7.14 -24.47
N MET A 461 -3.46 -7.93 -25.27
CA MET A 461 -3.21 -7.60 -26.69
C MET A 461 -3.89 -8.55 -27.68
N GLY A 462 -4.63 -9.54 -27.18
CA GLY A 462 -5.31 -10.54 -28.00
C GLY A 462 -5.71 -11.78 -27.21
N SER A 463 -5.66 -12.95 -27.86
CA SER A 463 -5.92 -14.24 -27.22
C SER A 463 -4.80 -15.23 -27.50
N VAL A 464 -4.70 -16.30 -26.70
CA VAL A 464 -3.80 -17.43 -26.95
C VAL A 464 -4.59 -18.73 -27.04
N ASP A 465 -4.41 -19.49 -28.13
CA ASP A 465 -4.89 -20.89 -28.23
C ASP A 465 -3.91 -21.82 -27.50
N THR A 466 -4.16 -22.08 -26.21
CA THR A 466 -3.25 -22.83 -25.33
C THR A 466 -3.04 -24.26 -25.81
N THR A 467 -4.08 -24.89 -26.39
CA THR A 467 -3.98 -26.23 -26.98
C THR A 467 -3.07 -26.25 -28.21
N TYR A 468 -3.19 -25.24 -29.09
CA TYR A 468 -2.30 -25.14 -30.24
C TYR A 468 -0.86 -24.90 -29.81
N LEU A 469 -0.64 -23.99 -28.86
CA LEU A 469 0.67 -23.65 -28.31
C LEU A 469 1.41 -24.89 -27.81
N MET A 470 0.77 -25.68 -26.95
CA MET A 470 1.35 -26.88 -26.35
C MET A 470 1.62 -28.01 -27.35
N ALA A 471 0.96 -27.98 -28.52
CA ALA A 471 1.20 -28.96 -29.58
C ALA A 471 2.41 -28.64 -30.48
N GLN A 472 3.05 -27.47 -30.35
CA GLN A 472 4.16 -27.07 -31.20
C GLN A 472 5.52 -27.37 -30.57
N ASN A 473 6.47 -27.82 -31.40
CA ASN A 473 7.81 -28.23 -30.96
C ASN A 473 8.88 -27.12 -31.01
N THR A 474 8.54 -25.92 -31.48
CA THR A 474 9.49 -24.79 -31.55
C THR A 474 8.82 -23.51 -31.12
N ASP A 475 9.57 -22.64 -30.43
CA ASP A 475 9.06 -21.36 -29.95
C ASP A 475 8.60 -20.46 -31.10
N ARG A 476 9.29 -20.53 -32.25
CA ARG A 476 8.87 -19.80 -33.46
C ARG A 476 7.47 -20.21 -33.92
N LYS A 477 7.11 -21.50 -33.81
CA LYS A 477 5.80 -22.02 -34.23
C LYS A 477 4.74 -21.83 -33.14
N LYS A 478 5.11 -21.88 -31.85
CA LYS A 478 4.21 -21.56 -30.72
C LYS A 478 3.58 -20.17 -30.86
N ARG A 479 4.29 -19.20 -31.42
CA ARG A 479 3.77 -17.84 -31.68
C ARG A 479 2.53 -17.80 -32.58
N ASP A 480 2.29 -18.82 -33.40
CA ASP A 480 1.07 -18.90 -34.23
C ASP A 480 -0.19 -19.16 -33.38
N ALA A 481 -0.04 -19.52 -32.10
CA ALA A 481 -1.15 -19.62 -31.14
C ALA A 481 -1.74 -18.25 -30.77
N VAL A 482 -1.01 -17.16 -31.01
CA VAL A 482 -1.43 -15.80 -30.62
C VAL A 482 -2.40 -15.24 -31.66
N GLY A 483 -3.65 -15.10 -31.26
CA GLY A 483 -4.71 -14.48 -32.05
C GLY A 483 -4.68 -12.96 -31.90
N THR A 484 -4.48 -12.25 -33.01
CA THR A 484 -4.52 -10.77 -33.08
C THR A 484 -5.75 -10.27 -33.85
N TYR A 485 -6.23 -9.07 -33.51
CA TYR A 485 -7.38 -8.43 -34.16
C TYR A 485 -8.60 -9.36 -34.23
N GLN A 486 -9.13 -9.63 -35.43
CA GLN A 486 -10.27 -10.53 -35.63
C GLN A 486 -9.98 -11.98 -35.16
N ASN A 487 -8.71 -12.40 -35.18
CA ASN A 487 -8.31 -13.76 -34.81
C ASN A 487 -8.22 -13.93 -33.28
N SER A 488 -8.30 -12.85 -32.50
CA SER A 488 -8.44 -12.93 -31.04
C SER A 488 -9.77 -13.54 -30.61
N GLY A 489 -10.76 -13.60 -31.52
CA GLY A 489 -12.03 -14.26 -31.27
C GLY A 489 -12.89 -13.57 -30.21
N LEU A 490 -13.81 -14.35 -29.61
CA LEU A 490 -14.65 -13.93 -28.50
C LEU A 490 -14.12 -14.54 -27.20
N SER A 491 -14.33 -13.84 -26.08
CA SER A 491 -14.02 -14.35 -24.75
C SER A 491 -14.64 -15.73 -24.55
N GLN A 492 -13.80 -16.69 -24.12
CA GLN A 492 -14.23 -18.04 -23.77
C GLN A 492 -14.33 -18.26 -22.26
N TYR A 493 -14.13 -17.21 -21.46
CA TYR A 493 -14.48 -17.24 -20.05
C TYR A 493 -15.99 -17.34 -19.95
N ILE A 494 -16.46 -18.52 -19.52
CA ILE A 494 -17.89 -18.78 -19.38
C ILE A 494 -18.29 -18.32 -17.99
N ASN A 495 -19.10 -17.28 -17.90
CA ASN A 495 -19.86 -16.99 -16.69
C ASN A 495 -21.12 -17.89 -16.71
N THR A 496 -21.07 -19.02 -16.00
CA THR A 496 -22.26 -19.82 -15.66
C THR A 496 -22.41 -19.84 -14.14
N GLY A 497 -23.51 -19.27 -13.64
CA GLY A 497 -23.82 -19.35 -12.22
C GLY A 497 -24.15 -20.79 -11.82
N ASN A 498 -23.26 -21.43 -11.07
CA ASN A 498 -23.46 -21.78 -9.65
C ASN A 498 -22.18 -22.48 -9.16
N LEU A 499 -21.22 -21.71 -8.64
CA LEU A 499 -20.16 -22.24 -7.78
C LEU A 499 -20.48 -21.71 -6.38
N THR A 500 -20.63 -22.64 -5.43
CA THR A 500 -21.20 -22.43 -4.09
C THR A 500 -20.78 -21.09 -3.46
N TYR A 501 -21.81 -20.31 -3.08
CA TYR A 501 -21.85 -18.92 -2.57
C TYR A 501 -22.12 -17.80 -3.61
N THR A 502 -23.39 -17.77 -4.08
CA THR A 502 -24.26 -16.60 -4.40
C THR A 502 -23.80 -15.54 -5.42
N ASP A 503 -24.61 -15.27 -6.46
CA ASP A 503 -24.68 -14.02 -7.28
C ASP A 503 -23.36 -13.33 -7.70
N SER A 504 -22.30 -14.12 -7.86
CA SER A 504 -20.95 -13.61 -8.13
C SER A 504 -20.66 -13.62 -9.64
N ASN A 505 -20.00 -12.58 -10.17
CA ASN A 505 -19.65 -12.49 -11.60
C ASN A 505 -18.38 -13.29 -11.97
N PHE A 506 -17.85 -14.14 -11.09
CA PHE A 506 -16.66 -14.94 -11.38
C PHE A 506 -16.92 -15.95 -12.50
N PRO A 507 -15.92 -16.26 -13.34
CA PRO A 507 -16.07 -17.25 -14.39
C PRO A 507 -16.20 -18.66 -13.79
N SER A 508 -17.03 -19.48 -14.43
CA SER A 508 -17.14 -20.92 -14.15
C SER A 508 -15.97 -21.74 -14.71
N ASN A 509 -15.22 -21.15 -15.63
CA ASN A 509 -14.00 -21.73 -16.20
C ASN A 509 -12.88 -20.69 -16.19
N TRP A 510 -11.83 -20.95 -15.43
CA TRP A 510 -10.62 -20.13 -15.36
C TRP A 510 -9.59 -20.50 -16.43
N ASP A 511 -9.67 -21.71 -16.99
CA ASP A 511 -8.67 -22.29 -17.90
C ASP A 511 -9.31 -22.56 -19.29
N PRO A 512 -9.80 -21.53 -20.02
CA PRO A 512 -10.33 -21.72 -21.36
C PRO A 512 -9.21 -22.00 -22.38
N ARG A 513 -9.55 -22.71 -23.45
CA ARG A 513 -8.61 -22.95 -24.57
C ARG A 513 -8.11 -21.65 -25.20
N TYR A 514 -8.99 -20.67 -25.37
CA TYR A 514 -8.62 -19.34 -25.85
C TYR A 514 -8.64 -18.39 -24.66
N THR A 515 -7.46 -18.18 -24.09
CA THR A 515 -7.19 -17.32 -22.92
C THR A 515 -6.73 -15.93 -23.37
N LEU A 516 -6.55 -14.99 -22.44
CA LEU A 516 -6.00 -13.67 -22.72
C LEU A 516 -4.52 -13.76 -23.13
N PHE A 517 -4.15 -13.08 -24.22
CA PHE A 517 -2.75 -12.74 -24.43
C PHE A 517 -2.41 -11.55 -23.55
N GLN A 518 -1.93 -11.85 -22.35
CA GLN A 518 -1.75 -10.92 -21.24
C GLN A 518 -0.28 -10.87 -20.76
N GLY A 519 0.10 -9.73 -20.18
CA GLY A 519 1.47 -9.39 -19.78
C GLY A 519 2.21 -8.62 -20.86
N LEU A 520 2.99 -7.59 -20.48
CA LEU A 520 3.56 -6.65 -21.46
C LEU A 520 5.08 -6.46 -21.34
N MET A 521 5.59 -6.16 -20.15
CA MET A 521 7.00 -5.85 -19.89
C MET A 521 7.27 -5.74 -18.40
N ALA A 522 8.49 -5.35 -18.04
CA ALA A 522 8.93 -5.20 -16.65
C ALA A 522 8.86 -6.54 -15.92
N ASP A 523 9.29 -7.60 -16.61
CA ASP A 523 9.31 -8.98 -16.15
C ASP A 523 10.69 -9.63 -16.40
N PRO A 524 11.04 -10.68 -15.64
CA PRO A 524 12.23 -11.50 -15.86
C PRO A 524 12.04 -12.47 -17.05
N ASP A 525 13.12 -13.15 -17.41
CA ASP A 525 13.05 -14.32 -18.31
C ASP A 525 12.05 -15.34 -17.78
N ARG A 526 11.17 -15.87 -18.64
CA ARG A 526 10.17 -16.88 -18.24
C ARG A 526 9.79 -17.85 -19.34
N ARG A 527 9.18 -18.98 -18.96
CA ARG A 527 8.43 -19.83 -19.88
C ARG A 527 6.94 -19.55 -19.74
N GLU A 528 6.29 -19.21 -20.83
CA GLU A 528 4.90 -18.76 -20.82
C GLU A 528 3.98 -19.76 -21.51
N THR A 529 2.87 -20.09 -20.84
CA THR A 529 1.82 -20.98 -21.36
C THR A 529 0.46 -20.27 -21.46
N TRP A 530 0.31 -19.12 -20.79
CA TRP A 530 -0.95 -18.41 -20.53
C TRP A 530 -2.06 -19.28 -19.93
N SER A 531 -1.70 -20.45 -19.41
CA SER A 531 -2.63 -21.40 -18.79
C SER A 531 -2.59 -21.21 -17.28
N VAL A 532 -3.73 -21.42 -16.62
CA VAL A 532 -3.82 -21.25 -15.17
C VAL A 532 -2.97 -22.29 -14.45
N ARG A 533 -2.04 -21.86 -13.59
CA ARG A 533 -1.25 -22.76 -12.74
C ARG A 533 -2.13 -23.32 -11.62
N LYS A 534 -2.27 -24.65 -11.54
CA LYS A 534 -3.19 -25.32 -10.61
C LYS A 534 -2.58 -25.53 -9.22
N ASP A 535 -1.26 -25.68 -9.15
CA ASP A 535 -0.53 -26.07 -7.94
C ASP A 535 0.06 -24.88 -7.15
N GLY A 536 -0.46 -23.67 -7.38
CA GLY A 536 -0.07 -22.45 -6.65
C GLY A 536 0.36 -21.31 -7.55
N PRO A 537 0.79 -20.17 -6.97
CA PRO A 537 1.39 -19.05 -7.68
C PRO A 537 2.58 -19.47 -8.52
N ARG A 538 2.87 -18.74 -9.59
CA ARG A 538 4.06 -18.96 -10.44
C ARG A 538 5.37 -18.64 -9.70
N GLU A 539 6.46 -19.20 -10.23
CA GLU A 539 7.84 -18.86 -9.88
C GLU A 539 8.60 -18.70 -11.19
N PRO A 540 8.53 -17.51 -11.82
CA PRO A 540 8.88 -17.36 -13.24
C PRO A 540 10.38 -17.51 -13.52
N ALA A 541 11.22 -17.10 -12.57
CA ALA A 541 12.68 -17.15 -12.69
C ALA A 541 13.33 -17.66 -11.39
N VAL A 542 14.48 -18.33 -11.52
CA VAL A 542 15.27 -18.90 -10.43
C VAL A 542 16.76 -18.78 -10.74
N GLU A 543 17.60 -18.83 -9.70
CA GLU A 543 19.03 -19.03 -9.86
C GLU A 543 19.30 -20.47 -10.35
N LEU A 544 20.15 -20.62 -11.38
CA LEU A 544 20.56 -21.95 -11.88
C LEU A 544 21.97 -22.34 -11.43
N GLU A 545 22.76 -21.35 -11.05
CA GLU A 545 24.10 -21.51 -10.47
C GLU A 545 24.06 -20.94 -9.05
N GLU A 546 24.55 -21.71 -8.08
CA GLU A 546 24.59 -21.31 -6.68
C GLU A 546 25.43 -20.02 -6.53
N ASP A 547 24.88 -19.04 -5.82
CA ASP A 547 25.49 -17.72 -5.56
C ASP A 547 25.77 -16.88 -6.82
N SER A 548 25.04 -17.10 -7.92
CA SER A 548 25.27 -16.37 -9.18
C SER A 548 24.67 -14.97 -9.20
N GLU A 549 23.69 -14.64 -8.35
CA GLU A 549 22.83 -13.44 -8.39
C GLU A 549 22.06 -13.24 -9.72
N ASP A 550 22.30 -14.09 -10.74
CA ASP A 550 21.64 -14.08 -12.06
C ASP A 550 20.44 -15.04 -12.05
N PHE A 551 19.27 -14.50 -12.39
CA PHE A 551 18.03 -15.26 -12.53
C PHE A 551 17.75 -15.63 -13.99
N TYR A 552 17.32 -16.87 -14.19
CA TYR A 552 16.94 -17.41 -15.49
C TYR A 552 15.52 -17.95 -15.44
N ALA A 553 14.88 -18.07 -16.60
CA ALA A 553 13.56 -18.69 -16.72
C ALA A 553 13.53 -20.07 -16.03
N ASN A 554 12.65 -20.21 -15.04
CA ASN A 554 12.53 -21.42 -14.25
C ASN A 554 12.16 -22.61 -15.16
N PRO A 555 12.97 -23.69 -15.21
CA PRO A 555 12.67 -24.85 -16.04
C PRO A 555 11.44 -25.63 -15.57
N GLU A 556 11.06 -25.49 -14.29
CA GLU A 556 9.89 -26.13 -13.70
C GLU A 556 8.61 -25.30 -13.87
N ASP A 557 8.72 -23.98 -14.10
CA ASP A 557 7.58 -23.13 -14.43
C ASP A 557 7.28 -23.16 -15.94
N GLY A 558 5.99 -23.22 -16.30
CA GLY A 558 5.56 -23.12 -17.69
C GLY A 558 6.13 -24.20 -18.62
N GLU A 559 6.32 -25.44 -18.15
CA GLU A 559 6.86 -26.54 -18.96
C GLU A 559 6.11 -26.67 -20.31
N GLY A 560 6.86 -26.80 -21.41
CA GLY A 560 6.31 -26.84 -22.77
C GLY A 560 5.86 -25.48 -23.34
N GLY A 561 5.85 -24.42 -22.52
CA GLY A 561 5.57 -23.04 -22.89
C GLY A 561 6.60 -22.40 -23.81
N ILE A 562 6.34 -21.18 -24.28
CA ILE A 562 7.27 -20.38 -25.07
C ILE A 562 8.28 -19.68 -24.15
N LEU A 563 9.58 -19.76 -24.46
CA LEU A 563 10.57 -18.95 -23.75
C LEU A 563 10.43 -17.49 -24.19
N LEU A 564 10.21 -16.60 -23.23
CA LEU A 564 10.18 -15.15 -23.41
C LEU A 564 11.34 -14.55 -22.61
N ASN A 565 12.18 -13.78 -23.29
CA ASN A 565 13.22 -13.02 -22.63
C ASN A 565 12.59 -11.81 -21.94
N GLY A 566 12.96 -11.60 -20.68
CA GLY A 566 12.56 -10.47 -19.87
C GLY A 566 13.19 -9.16 -20.33
N THR A 567 12.75 -8.09 -19.70
CA THR A 567 13.26 -6.73 -19.93
C THR A 567 14.00 -6.16 -18.73
N LEU A 568 13.96 -6.87 -17.59
CA LEU A 568 14.61 -6.46 -16.37
C LEU A 568 16.10 -6.83 -16.36
N PRO A 569 16.90 -6.14 -15.53
CA PRO A 569 18.22 -6.62 -15.16
C PRO A 569 18.15 -8.06 -14.61
N VAL A 570 19.17 -8.87 -14.90
CA VAL A 570 19.19 -10.32 -14.63
C VAL A 570 19.14 -10.66 -13.14
N GLU A 571 19.43 -9.69 -12.27
CA GLU A 571 19.31 -9.80 -10.82
C GLU A 571 17.86 -9.74 -10.29
N ASN A 572 16.87 -9.54 -11.16
CA ASN A 572 15.45 -9.53 -10.78
C ASN A 572 14.79 -10.85 -11.17
N ASP A 573 14.15 -11.50 -10.20
CA ASP A 573 13.45 -12.78 -10.35
C ASP A 573 11.94 -12.64 -10.59
N GLN A 574 11.43 -11.41 -10.47
CA GLN A 574 10.01 -11.07 -10.50
C GLN A 574 9.76 -9.76 -11.25
N GLY A 575 8.51 -9.51 -11.65
CA GLY A 575 8.10 -8.27 -12.26
C GLY A 575 8.24 -7.08 -11.31
N VAL A 576 8.13 -5.84 -11.82
CA VAL A 576 8.22 -4.61 -11.01
C VAL A 576 7.07 -3.65 -11.31
N HIS A 577 6.89 -2.68 -10.42
CA HIS A 577 5.85 -1.66 -10.54
C HIS A 577 6.05 -0.74 -11.77
N SER A 578 5.02 0.02 -12.13
CA SER A 578 5.04 0.99 -13.24
C SER A 578 4.53 2.38 -12.85
N LEU A 579 4.94 3.40 -13.62
CA LEU A 579 4.55 4.82 -13.45
C LEU A 579 3.10 5.12 -13.88
N THR A 580 2.31 4.10 -14.24
CA THR A 580 0.96 4.31 -14.77
C THR A 580 0.09 5.03 -13.73
N ASP A 581 -0.51 6.16 -14.10
CA ASP A 581 -1.54 6.81 -13.28
C ASP A 581 -2.67 5.81 -12.99
N VAL A 582 -3.05 5.69 -11.72
CA VAL A 582 -4.03 4.68 -11.29
C VAL A 582 -5.42 5.29 -11.05
N PRO A 583 -6.51 4.55 -11.31
CA PRO A 583 -7.85 5.09 -11.22
C PRO A 583 -8.28 5.34 -9.78
N VAL A 584 -9.17 6.32 -9.60
CA VAL A 584 -9.84 6.64 -8.34
C VAL A 584 -11.34 6.67 -8.60
N PHE A 585 -12.08 5.74 -8.01
CA PHE A 585 -13.55 5.73 -8.05
C PHE A 585 -14.07 6.29 -6.72
N ALA A 586 -15.01 7.24 -6.78
CA ALA A 586 -15.63 7.83 -5.58
C ALA A 586 -17.16 7.81 -5.58
N MET A 587 -17.75 7.49 -4.42
CA MET A 587 -19.19 7.53 -4.18
C MET A 587 -19.48 8.06 -2.77
N GLY A 588 -20.46 8.95 -2.63
CA GLY A 588 -20.90 9.47 -1.33
C GLY A 588 -20.58 10.97 -1.15
N PRO A 589 -20.57 11.48 0.10
CA PRO A 589 -20.23 12.86 0.38
C PRO A 589 -18.85 13.24 -0.20
N CYS A 590 -18.73 14.44 -0.78
CA CYS A 590 -17.49 14.97 -1.37
C CYS A 590 -16.94 14.22 -2.59
N GLN A 591 -17.68 13.27 -3.16
CA GLN A 591 -17.21 12.46 -4.30
C GLN A 591 -16.69 13.29 -5.49
N GLU A 592 -17.23 14.49 -5.71
CA GLU A 592 -16.84 15.39 -6.80
C GLU A 592 -15.38 15.84 -6.77
N LYS A 593 -14.72 15.74 -5.60
CA LYS A 593 -13.30 16.10 -5.43
C LYS A 593 -12.35 15.11 -6.10
N PHE A 594 -12.81 13.90 -6.37
CA PHE A 594 -12.01 12.82 -6.95
C PHE A 594 -12.18 12.72 -8.47
N MET A 595 -12.56 13.82 -9.14
CA MET A 595 -12.72 13.90 -10.59
C MET A 595 -11.50 14.55 -11.24
N GLY A 596 -11.06 14.02 -12.38
CA GLY A 596 -9.92 14.55 -13.13
C GLY A 596 -8.62 13.81 -12.84
N VAL A 597 -7.48 14.47 -13.03
CA VAL A 597 -6.14 13.92 -12.76
C VAL A 597 -5.48 14.79 -11.70
N PHE A 598 -5.01 14.18 -10.62
CA PHE A 598 -4.48 14.88 -9.44
C PHE A 598 -3.29 14.13 -8.83
N ASN A 599 -2.61 14.75 -7.87
CA ASN A 599 -1.49 14.12 -7.18
C ASN A 599 -2.02 13.10 -6.16
N SER A 600 -1.31 12.00 -5.87
CA SER A 600 -1.75 11.04 -4.85
C SER A 600 -2.03 11.69 -3.48
N ILE A 601 -1.28 12.74 -3.13
CA ILE A 601 -1.48 13.47 -1.87
C ILE A 601 -2.85 14.18 -1.81
N ASP A 602 -3.45 14.52 -2.95
CA ASP A 602 -4.76 15.18 -2.98
C ASP A 602 -5.88 14.26 -2.48
N ILE A 603 -5.67 12.94 -2.48
CA ILE A 603 -6.60 11.98 -1.89
C ILE A 603 -6.68 12.20 -0.37
N PHE A 604 -5.53 12.32 0.30
CA PHE A 604 -5.48 12.66 1.73
C PHE A 604 -6.23 13.95 2.02
N PHE A 605 -5.89 15.03 1.32
CA PHE A 605 -6.51 16.34 1.57
C PHE A 605 -8.01 16.35 1.31
N SER A 606 -8.46 15.65 0.26
CA SER A 606 -9.89 15.52 -0.06
C SER A 606 -10.64 14.71 1.01
N MET A 607 -10.04 13.63 1.53
CA MET A 607 -10.59 12.86 2.64
C MET A 607 -10.62 13.71 3.93
N ALA A 608 -9.53 14.42 4.24
CA ALA A 608 -9.42 15.27 5.42
C ALA A 608 -10.43 16.42 5.40
N GLU A 609 -10.64 17.06 4.24
CA GLU A 609 -11.71 18.03 4.06
C GLU A 609 -13.08 17.39 4.27
N CYS A 610 -13.32 16.20 3.71
CA CYS A 610 -14.63 15.56 3.85
C CYS A 610 -14.96 15.18 5.30
N PHE A 611 -13.95 14.82 6.08
CA PHE A 611 -14.07 14.62 7.53
C PHE A 611 -14.05 15.91 8.36
N GLY A 612 -13.73 17.05 7.76
CA GLY A 612 -13.61 18.31 8.48
C GLY A 612 -12.44 18.28 9.48
N LEU A 613 -11.26 17.81 9.07
CA LEU A 613 -10.12 17.56 9.97
C LEU A 613 -9.18 18.77 10.16
N ALA A 614 -9.25 19.78 9.30
CA ALA A 614 -8.43 20.98 9.45
C ALA A 614 -8.79 21.71 10.77
N ARG A 615 -7.80 22.28 11.45
CA ARG A 615 -8.00 23.05 12.69
C ARG A 615 -7.24 24.36 12.63
N GLY A 616 -7.94 25.46 12.87
CA GLY A 616 -7.31 26.72 13.28
C GLY A 616 -6.65 26.60 14.66
N THR A 617 -6.03 27.69 15.12
CA THR A 617 -5.27 27.75 16.38
C THR A 617 -6.11 27.17 17.54
N PRO A 618 -5.56 26.26 18.37
CA PRO A 618 -6.29 25.68 19.48
C PRO A 618 -6.77 26.78 20.42
N SER A 619 -8.06 26.81 20.73
CA SER A 619 -8.69 27.77 21.66
C SER A 619 -8.28 27.55 23.10
#